data_AF-A0A962IAH2-F1
#
_entry.id   AF-A0A962IAH2-F1
#
_cell.length_a   1.000
_cell.length_b   1.000
_cell.length_c   1.000
_cell.angle_alpha   90.00
_cell.angle_beta   90.00
_cell.angle_gamma   90.00
#
_symmetry.space_group_name_H-M   'P 1'
#
loop_
_entity.id
_entity.type
_entity.pdbx_description
1 polymer ?
#
loop_
_entity_poly.entity_id
_entity_poly.type
_entity_poly.pdbx_seq_one_letter_code
_entity_poly.pdbx_strand_id
1 'polypeptide(L)'
;MGWRYTAPANVPRQIQEVLVEPWLRDALIRLNPEIAAQPDRADEVLYKLRAIVMSVRSDGLIRANEEMTAWMRGERSMPFGANNEHVQVRLIDFDIPKQNQYVVTQQYSYRAGPTERRADLVLLVNGLPLVLIEAKTPVKKCISWVDGAVQVHDDYEKFVPELFVCNVFSVATEGKVYRFGSIGLPVKDWGPWNLDDADDDGQHHPL
;
A
#
# COMPACT_ATOMS: atom_id res chain seq x y z
N MET A 1 13.60 5.50 -12.38
CA MET A 1 12.77 4.79 -11.38
C MET A 1 11.63 4.13 -12.13
N GLY A 2 11.56 2.79 -12.17
CA GLY A 2 10.67 2.01 -13.04
C GLY A 2 9.17 2.06 -12.71
N TRP A 3 8.67 3.17 -12.14
CA TRP A 3 7.26 3.38 -11.89
C TRP A 3 6.53 3.73 -13.19
N ARG A 4 5.46 3.00 -13.48
CA ARG A 4 4.59 3.27 -14.61
C ARG A 4 3.33 3.98 -14.14
N TYR A 5 3.02 5.13 -14.74
CA TYR A 5 1.71 5.73 -14.54
C TYR A 5 0.62 4.91 -15.22
N THR A 6 -0.45 4.63 -14.50
CA THR A 6 -1.68 4.02 -15.04
C THR A 6 -2.86 4.93 -14.73
N ALA A 7 -3.63 5.27 -15.76
CA ALA A 7 -4.86 6.04 -15.56
C ALA A 7 -5.86 5.23 -14.71
N PRO A 8 -6.71 5.86 -13.88
CA PRO A 8 -7.60 5.15 -12.95
C PRO A 8 -8.52 4.14 -13.67
N ALA A 9 -9.01 4.50 -14.86
CA ALA A 9 -9.86 3.63 -15.69
C ALA A 9 -9.14 2.37 -16.22
N ASN A 10 -7.80 2.35 -16.20
CA ASN A 10 -6.98 1.25 -16.67
C ASN A 10 -6.42 0.39 -15.52
N VAL A 11 -6.78 0.70 -14.27
CA VAL A 11 -6.49 -0.16 -13.11
C VAL A 11 -7.58 -1.24 -13.07
N PRO A 12 -7.26 -2.54 -13.30
CA PRO A 12 -8.25 -3.59 -13.46
C PRO A 12 -8.75 -4.08 -12.09
N ARG A 13 -9.50 -3.22 -11.40
CA ARG A 13 -10.16 -3.55 -10.13
C ARG A 13 -11.53 -2.88 -10.04
N GLN A 14 -12.39 -3.42 -9.21
CA GLN A 14 -13.63 -2.77 -8.81
C GLN A 14 -13.38 -1.78 -7.66
N ILE A 15 -14.28 -0.82 -7.49
CA ILE A 15 -14.18 0.20 -6.44
C ILE A 15 -14.29 -0.39 -5.02
N GLN A 16 -14.87 -1.58 -4.87
CA GLN A 16 -14.97 -2.32 -3.61
C GLN A 16 -13.74 -3.19 -3.31
N GLU A 17 -12.78 -3.25 -4.23
CA GLU A 17 -11.56 -4.05 -4.07
C GLU A 17 -10.40 -3.13 -3.68
N VAL A 18 -9.69 -3.49 -2.60
CA VAL A 18 -8.48 -2.80 -2.17
C VAL A 18 -7.30 -3.19 -3.06
N LEU A 19 -7.17 -4.48 -3.32
CA LEU A 19 -6.08 -5.08 -4.10
C LEU A 19 -6.41 -4.98 -5.59
N VAL A 20 -5.38 -4.81 -6.42
CA VAL A 20 -5.51 -5.04 -7.86
C VAL A 20 -5.21 -6.52 -8.12
N GLU A 21 -6.20 -7.38 -7.84
CA GLU A 21 -6.03 -8.84 -7.86
C GLU A 21 -5.44 -9.38 -9.18
N PRO A 22 -5.81 -8.88 -10.37
CA PRO A 22 -5.18 -9.35 -11.61
C PRO A 22 -3.65 -9.16 -11.62
N TRP A 23 -3.16 -8.01 -11.16
CA TRP A 23 -1.71 -7.75 -11.10
C TRP A 23 -1.02 -8.56 -10.02
N LEU A 24 -1.70 -8.78 -8.89
CA LEU A 24 -1.18 -9.59 -7.80
C LEU A 24 -1.13 -11.07 -8.17
N ARG A 25 -2.13 -11.57 -8.91
CA ARG A 25 -2.12 -12.91 -9.50
C ARG A 25 -0.90 -13.10 -10.41
N ASP A 26 -0.69 -12.17 -11.33
CA ASP A 26 0.45 -12.23 -12.25
C ASP A 26 1.79 -12.22 -11.52
N ALA A 27 1.90 -11.45 -10.43
CA ALA A 27 3.08 -11.44 -9.57
C ALA A 27 3.27 -12.75 -8.82
N LEU A 28 2.21 -13.32 -8.22
CA LEU A 28 2.26 -14.60 -7.53
C LEU A 28 2.79 -15.71 -8.46
N ILE A 29 2.27 -15.79 -9.68
CA ILE A 29 2.73 -16.74 -10.70
C ILE A 29 4.19 -16.48 -11.08
N ARG A 30 4.57 -15.22 -11.29
CA ARG A 30 5.92 -14.84 -11.70
C ARG A 30 6.98 -15.11 -10.63
N LEU A 31 6.65 -14.87 -9.37
CA LEU A 31 7.61 -14.85 -8.26
C LEU A 31 7.74 -16.20 -7.53
N ASN A 32 6.83 -17.15 -7.76
CA ASN A 32 6.78 -18.40 -7.02
C ASN A 32 6.74 -19.60 -7.99
N PRO A 33 7.82 -20.40 -8.12
CA PRO A 33 7.89 -21.54 -9.03
C PRO A 33 6.75 -22.55 -8.84
N GLU A 34 6.36 -22.81 -7.59
CA GLU A 34 5.29 -23.74 -7.24
C GLU A 34 3.90 -23.24 -7.67
N ILE A 35 3.71 -21.92 -7.75
CA ILE A 35 2.49 -21.30 -8.29
C ILE A 35 2.58 -21.23 -9.82
N ALA A 36 3.77 -20.97 -10.39
CA ALA A 36 3.98 -21.01 -11.84
C ALA A 36 3.63 -22.39 -12.44
N ALA A 37 3.96 -23.47 -11.72
CA ALA A 37 3.64 -24.84 -12.12
C ALA A 37 2.14 -25.15 -12.05
N GLN A 38 1.38 -24.47 -11.18
CA GLN A 38 -0.07 -24.64 -11.05
C GLN A 38 -0.73 -23.28 -10.73
N PRO A 39 -1.04 -22.46 -11.76
CA PRO A 39 -1.46 -21.06 -11.58
C PRO A 39 -2.70 -20.83 -10.70
N ASP A 40 -3.60 -21.80 -10.60
CA ASP A 40 -4.80 -21.71 -9.76
C ASP A 40 -4.48 -21.58 -8.27
N ARG A 41 -3.27 -21.97 -7.84
CA ARG A 41 -2.77 -21.74 -6.47
C ARG A 41 -2.69 -20.26 -6.11
N ALA A 42 -2.58 -19.38 -7.10
CA ALA A 42 -2.66 -17.93 -6.86
C ALA A 42 -4.02 -17.53 -6.28
N ASP A 43 -5.13 -18.18 -6.68
CA ASP A 43 -6.47 -17.91 -6.14
C ASP A 43 -6.59 -18.25 -4.66
N GLU A 44 -5.92 -19.32 -4.22
CA GLU A 44 -5.90 -19.73 -2.81
C GLU A 44 -5.18 -18.69 -1.94
N VAL A 45 -4.07 -18.13 -2.44
CA VAL A 45 -3.37 -17.04 -1.77
C VAL A 45 -4.24 -15.78 -1.76
N LEU A 46 -4.80 -15.38 -2.90
CA LEU A 46 -5.69 -14.21 -3.00
C LEU A 46 -6.88 -14.32 -2.05
N TYR A 47 -7.45 -15.52 -1.88
CA TYR A 47 -8.52 -15.77 -0.92
C TYR A 47 -8.08 -15.46 0.52
N LYS A 48 -6.88 -15.88 0.93
CA LYS A 48 -6.32 -15.55 2.25
C LYS A 48 -6.06 -14.06 2.40
N LEU A 49 -5.50 -13.41 1.38
CA LEU A 49 -5.23 -11.96 1.41
C LEU A 49 -6.52 -11.14 1.51
N ARG A 50 -7.57 -11.52 0.78
CA ARG A 50 -8.91 -10.93 0.93
C ARG A 50 -9.45 -11.09 2.34
N ALA A 51 -9.30 -12.27 2.93
CA ALA A 51 -9.76 -12.52 4.29
C ALA A 51 -9.09 -11.58 5.31
N ILE A 52 -7.78 -11.31 5.16
CA ILE A 52 -7.06 -10.35 6.01
C ILE A 52 -7.59 -8.92 5.82
N VAL A 53 -7.84 -8.51 4.57
CA VAL A 53 -8.43 -7.19 4.29
C VAL A 53 -9.80 -7.05 4.96
N MET A 54 -10.63 -8.09 4.88
CA MET A 54 -11.98 -8.09 5.47
C MET A 54 -11.96 -8.16 7.00
N SER A 55 -10.96 -8.80 7.61
CA SER A 55 -10.88 -8.97 9.06
C SER A 55 -10.54 -7.66 9.79
N VAL A 56 -10.12 -6.61 9.08
CA VAL A 56 -9.76 -5.31 9.66
C VAL A 56 -10.86 -4.71 10.55
N ARG A 57 -12.13 -4.99 10.23
CA ARG A 57 -13.30 -4.49 10.99
C ARG A 57 -13.51 -5.24 12.31
N SER A 58 -13.08 -6.49 12.42
CA SER A 58 -13.17 -7.29 13.64
C SER A 58 -11.90 -7.26 14.47
N ASP A 59 -10.74 -7.37 13.80
CA ASP A 59 -9.45 -7.62 14.44
C ASP A 59 -8.72 -6.31 14.78
N GLY A 60 -9.08 -5.24 14.08
CA GLY A 60 -8.45 -3.92 14.14
C GLY A 60 -7.39 -3.71 13.06
N LEU A 61 -7.19 -2.43 12.69
CA LEU A 61 -6.30 -2.04 11.60
C LEU A 61 -4.85 -2.49 11.80
N ILE A 62 -4.30 -2.29 13.00
CA ILE A 62 -2.90 -2.65 13.29
C ILE A 62 -2.66 -4.15 13.11
N ARG A 63 -3.52 -5.01 13.65
CA ARG A 63 -3.35 -6.48 13.54
C ARG A 63 -3.49 -6.98 12.11
N ALA A 64 -4.48 -6.47 11.38
CA ALA A 64 -4.65 -6.84 9.98
C ALA A 64 -3.46 -6.39 9.12
N ASN A 65 -2.92 -5.19 9.39
CA ASN A 65 -1.73 -4.70 8.72
C ASN A 65 -0.47 -5.51 9.09
N GLU A 66 -0.28 -5.89 10.35
CA GLU A 66 0.84 -6.75 10.77
C GLU A 66 0.81 -8.10 10.04
N GLU A 67 -0.36 -8.74 9.96
CA GLU A 67 -0.52 -10.01 9.23
C GLU A 67 -0.28 -9.84 7.73
N MET A 68 -0.86 -8.82 7.10
CA MET A 68 -0.59 -8.50 5.69
C MET A 68 0.89 -8.22 5.46
N THR A 69 1.56 -7.53 6.38
CA THR A 69 2.98 -7.24 6.29
C THR A 69 3.83 -8.51 6.39
N ALA A 70 3.46 -9.46 7.25
CA ALA A 70 4.12 -10.77 7.30
C ALA A 70 4.01 -11.51 5.95
N TRP A 71 2.86 -11.46 5.29
CA TRP A 71 2.70 -11.96 3.92
C TRP A 71 3.59 -11.20 2.93
N MET A 72 3.60 -9.87 2.97
CA MET A 72 4.43 -9.04 2.08
C MET A 72 5.93 -9.33 2.23
N ARG A 73 6.39 -9.63 3.45
CA ARG A 73 7.79 -10.01 3.76
C ARG A 73 8.12 -11.47 3.44
N GLY A 74 7.17 -12.28 2.97
CA GLY A 74 7.39 -13.69 2.66
C GLY A 74 7.48 -14.60 3.90
N GLU A 75 6.97 -14.15 5.05
CA GLU A 75 7.01 -14.89 6.32
C GLU A 75 5.88 -15.93 6.45
N ARG A 76 5.07 -16.09 5.39
CA ARG A 76 3.91 -16.98 5.36
C ARG A 76 4.09 -18.02 4.26
N SER A 77 3.60 -19.22 4.52
CA SER A 77 3.79 -20.38 3.65
C SER A 77 2.47 -21.07 3.29
N MET A 78 2.50 -21.79 2.17
CA MET A 78 1.39 -22.58 1.65
C MET A 78 1.86 -24.00 1.33
N PRO A 79 0.99 -25.03 1.46
CA PRO A 79 1.33 -26.43 1.22
C PRO A 79 1.43 -26.76 -0.29
N PHE A 80 2.25 -26.01 -1.03
CA PHE A 80 2.37 -26.11 -2.49
C PHE A 80 3.61 -26.92 -2.93
N GLY A 81 4.51 -27.24 -2.01
CA GLY A 81 5.71 -28.04 -2.27
C GLY A 81 5.39 -29.51 -2.55
N ALA A 82 6.44 -30.28 -2.84
CA ALA A 82 6.32 -31.72 -3.02
C ALA A 82 5.72 -32.37 -1.76
N ASN A 83 4.79 -33.32 -1.95
CA ASN A 83 4.10 -33.98 -0.84
C ASN A 83 3.40 -33.01 0.14
N ASN A 84 2.90 -31.87 -0.35
CA ASN A 84 2.25 -30.81 0.44
C ASN A 84 3.17 -30.14 1.47
N GLU A 85 4.48 -30.14 1.25
CA GLU A 85 5.41 -29.33 2.04
C GLU A 85 5.04 -27.84 1.96
N HIS A 86 5.17 -27.16 3.10
CA HIS A 86 4.94 -25.73 3.20
C HIS A 86 6.11 -24.94 2.58
N VAL A 87 5.84 -24.22 1.51
CA VAL A 87 6.79 -23.30 0.86
C VAL A 87 6.39 -21.86 1.11
N GLN A 88 7.36 -20.97 1.29
CA GLN A 88 7.11 -19.54 1.46
C GLN A 88 6.46 -18.96 0.21
N VAL A 89 5.51 -18.03 0.40
CA VAL A 89 4.87 -17.31 -0.70
C VAL A 89 5.41 -15.89 -0.77
N ARG A 90 6.01 -15.55 -1.90
CA ARG A 90 6.57 -14.23 -2.20
C ARG A 90 5.53 -13.35 -2.89
N LEU A 91 5.17 -12.23 -2.26
CA LEU A 91 4.33 -11.19 -2.87
C LEU A 91 5.15 -10.06 -3.51
N ILE A 92 6.31 -9.78 -2.92
CA ILE A 92 7.25 -8.74 -3.35
C ILE A 92 8.64 -9.37 -3.39
N ASP A 93 9.37 -9.14 -4.47
CA ASP A 93 10.76 -9.57 -4.60
C ASP A 93 11.71 -8.47 -4.12
N PHE A 94 12.24 -8.63 -2.91
CA PHE A 94 13.22 -7.70 -2.34
C PHE A 94 14.65 -7.98 -2.83
N ASP A 95 14.93 -9.20 -3.29
CA ASP A 95 16.27 -9.61 -3.75
C ASP A 95 16.54 -9.12 -5.17
N ILE A 96 15.54 -9.20 -6.05
CA ILE A 96 15.59 -8.74 -7.44
C ILE A 96 14.43 -7.75 -7.69
N PRO A 97 14.55 -6.48 -7.26
CA PRO A 97 13.46 -5.51 -7.32
C PRO A 97 12.86 -5.31 -8.72
N LYS A 98 13.66 -5.52 -9.78
CA LYS A 98 13.20 -5.42 -11.18
C LYS A 98 12.14 -6.45 -11.58
N GLN A 99 11.94 -7.52 -10.79
CA GLN A 99 10.85 -8.48 -11.02
C GLN A 99 9.48 -7.99 -10.53
N ASN A 100 9.45 -6.92 -9.76
CA ASN A 100 8.21 -6.30 -9.32
C ASN A 100 7.66 -5.33 -10.36
N GLN A 101 6.34 -5.25 -10.41
CA GLN A 101 5.63 -4.21 -11.12
C GLN A 101 5.42 -3.03 -10.18
N TYR A 102 5.83 -1.83 -10.61
CA TYR A 102 5.64 -0.58 -9.88
C TYR A 102 4.67 0.33 -10.63
N VAL A 103 3.53 0.66 -10.02
CA VAL A 103 2.49 1.48 -10.65
C VAL A 103 2.14 2.67 -9.78
N VAL A 104 2.08 3.85 -10.39
CA VAL A 104 1.44 5.02 -9.78
C VAL A 104 0.10 5.26 -10.48
N THR A 105 -0.95 5.47 -9.69
CA THR A 105 -2.27 5.86 -10.19
C THR A 105 -2.80 7.01 -9.36
N GLN A 106 -3.68 7.82 -9.95
CA GLN A 106 -4.38 8.89 -9.27
C GLN A 106 -5.80 8.48 -8.88
N GLN A 107 -6.48 9.31 -8.09
CA GLN A 107 -7.91 9.22 -7.82
C GLN A 107 -8.37 7.79 -7.44
N TYR A 108 -7.62 7.15 -6.55
CA TYR A 108 -7.84 5.77 -6.16
C TYR A 108 -9.02 5.69 -5.19
N SER A 109 -10.22 5.45 -5.71
CA SER A 109 -11.43 5.34 -4.89
C SER A 109 -11.61 3.96 -4.29
N TYR A 110 -11.99 3.89 -3.02
CA TYR A 110 -12.44 2.67 -2.37
C TYR A 110 -13.80 2.89 -1.72
N ARG A 111 -14.71 1.94 -1.90
CA ARG A 111 -16.08 1.99 -1.38
C ARG A 111 -16.38 0.79 -0.47
N ALA A 112 -16.58 1.07 0.81
CA ALA A 112 -17.08 0.13 1.82
C ALA A 112 -18.53 0.46 2.17
N GLY A 113 -19.48 -0.30 1.59
CA GLY A 113 -20.91 -0.04 1.75
C GLY A 113 -21.29 1.38 1.30
N PRO A 114 -21.88 2.22 2.18
CA PRO A 114 -22.23 3.60 1.84
C PRO A 114 -21.03 4.57 1.88
N THR A 115 -19.89 4.15 2.43
CA THR A 115 -18.72 5.00 2.62
C THR A 115 -17.79 4.88 1.41
N GLU A 116 -17.46 6.00 0.79
CA GLU A 116 -16.42 6.08 -0.24
C GLU A 116 -15.37 7.11 0.15
N ARG A 117 -14.09 6.76 -0.04
CA ARG A 117 -12.96 7.69 0.03
C ARG A 117 -12.12 7.55 -1.22
N ARG A 118 -11.47 8.64 -1.61
CA ARG A 118 -10.70 8.71 -2.85
C ARG A 118 -9.37 9.35 -2.57
N ALA A 119 -8.32 8.53 -2.59
CA ALA A 119 -6.96 9.00 -2.45
C ALA A 119 -6.50 9.73 -3.72
N ASP A 120 -5.78 10.83 -3.57
CA ASP A 120 -5.29 11.60 -4.72
C ASP A 120 -4.29 10.79 -5.55
N LEU A 121 -3.34 10.11 -4.90
CA LEU A 121 -2.33 9.27 -5.53
C LEU A 121 -2.08 8.01 -4.70
N VAL A 122 -1.87 6.87 -5.37
CA VAL A 122 -1.48 5.61 -4.73
C VAL A 122 -0.33 4.97 -5.49
N LEU A 123 0.67 4.51 -4.75
CA LEU A 123 1.78 3.71 -5.24
C LEU A 123 1.50 2.24 -4.99
N LEU A 124 1.40 1.47 -6.07
CA LEU A 124 1.18 0.03 -6.04
C LEU A 124 2.44 -0.74 -6.40
N VAL A 125 2.69 -1.83 -5.67
CA VAL A 125 3.70 -2.83 -6.01
C VAL A 125 2.99 -4.15 -6.22
N ASN A 126 3.10 -4.73 -7.43
CA ASN A 126 2.44 -5.99 -7.79
C ASN A 126 0.92 -5.98 -7.50
N GLY A 127 0.27 -4.81 -7.56
CA GLY A 127 -1.16 -4.66 -7.24
C GLY A 127 -1.51 -4.43 -5.76
N LEU A 128 -0.51 -4.38 -4.86
CA LEU A 128 -0.68 -4.01 -3.46
C LEU A 128 -0.59 -2.48 -3.29
N PRO A 129 -1.59 -1.78 -2.73
CA PRO A 129 -1.53 -0.34 -2.49
C PRO A 129 -0.68 -0.04 -1.24
N LEU A 130 0.61 0.21 -1.44
CA LEU A 130 1.57 0.34 -0.32
C LEU A 130 1.69 1.77 0.22
N VAL A 131 1.58 2.78 -0.64
CA VAL A 131 1.71 4.18 -0.23
C VAL A 131 0.51 4.96 -0.75
N LEU A 132 -0.15 5.66 0.17
CA LEU A 132 -1.23 6.59 -0.11
C LEU A 132 -0.71 8.01 0.01
N ILE A 133 -1.04 8.86 -0.96
CA ILE A 133 -0.55 10.24 -1.01
C ILE A 133 -1.75 11.17 -1.16
N GLU A 134 -1.90 12.11 -0.22
CA GLU A 134 -2.89 13.18 -0.25
C GLU A 134 -2.24 14.52 -0.60
N ALA A 135 -2.76 15.20 -1.62
CA ALA A 135 -2.20 16.44 -2.13
C ALA A 135 -3.19 17.60 -1.95
N LYS A 136 -2.77 18.61 -1.22
CA LYS A 136 -3.52 19.86 -1.05
C LYS A 136 -3.01 20.95 -1.96
N THR A 137 -3.90 21.90 -2.25
CA THR A 137 -3.60 22.98 -3.19
C THR A 137 -2.61 23.99 -2.60
N PRO A 138 -1.55 24.38 -3.33
CA PRO A 138 -0.56 25.34 -2.84
C PRO A 138 -1.06 26.78 -2.77
N VAL A 139 -2.23 27.08 -3.37
CA VAL A 139 -2.70 28.46 -3.56
C VAL A 139 -3.50 29.01 -2.38
N LYS A 140 -3.99 28.16 -1.47
CA LYS A 140 -4.78 28.59 -0.31
C LYS A 140 -3.90 28.59 0.93
N LYS A 141 -3.57 29.78 1.46
CA LYS A 141 -2.70 29.95 2.65
C LYS A 141 -3.17 29.20 3.91
N CYS A 142 -4.46 28.89 4.01
CA CYS A 142 -5.05 28.21 5.17
C CYS A 142 -5.09 26.67 5.01
N ILE A 143 -4.61 26.12 3.90
CA ILE A 143 -4.57 24.67 3.66
C ILE A 143 -3.10 24.27 3.58
N SER A 144 -2.71 23.25 4.34
CA SER A 144 -1.36 22.73 4.41
C SER A 144 -1.34 21.20 4.27
N TRP A 145 -0.15 20.61 4.30
CA TRP A 145 0.01 19.16 4.39
C TRP A 145 -0.72 18.56 5.61
N VAL A 146 -0.91 19.34 6.68
CA VAL A 146 -1.61 18.89 7.90
C VAL A 146 -3.06 18.51 7.58
N ASP A 147 -3.74 19.24 6.70
CA ASP A 147 -5.12 18.91 6.31
C ASP A 147 -5.21 17.57 5.57
N GLY A 148 -4.20 17.27 4.74
CA GLY A 148 -4.06 15.96 4.10
C GLY A 148 -3.79 14.86 5.13
N ALA A 149 -2.87 15.08 6.06
CA ALA A 149 -2.53 14.12 7.10
C ALA A 149 -3.71 13.83 8.04
N VAL A 150 -4.46 14.87 8.45
CA VAL A 150 -5.69 14.73 9.23
C VAL A 150 -6.74 13.96 8.45
N GLN A 151 -6.89 14.21 7.14
CA GLN A 151 -7.82 13.43 6.32
C GLN A 151 -7.43 11.95 6.26
N VAL A 152 -6.15 11.63 6.12
CA VAL A 152 -5.69 10.23 6.16
C VAL A 152 -6.00 9.60 7.53
N HIS A 153 -5.51 10.21 8.61
CA HIS A 153 -5.55 9.65 9.96
C HIS A 153 -6.96 9.64 10.59
N ASP A 154 -7.68 10.77 10.50
CA ASP A 154 -8.95 10.94 11.21
C ASP A 154 -10.19 10.56 10.41
N ASP A 155 -10.05 10.44 9.09
CA ASP A 155 -11.15 10.06 8.20
C ASP A 155 -10.88 8.71 7.53
N TYR A 156 -9.82 8.58 6.73
CA TYR A 156 -9.67 7.40 5.88
C TYR A 156 -9.37 6.13 6.71
N GLU A 157 -8.42 6.18 7.64
CA GLU A 157 -8.08 5.05 8.52
C GLU A 157 -9.29 4.59 9.37
N LYS A 158 -10.20 5.49 9.74
CA LYS A 158 -11.38 5.17 10.56
C LYS A 158 -12.55 4.62 9.75
N PHE A 159 -12.83 5.23 8.60
CA PHE A 159 -14.03 4.93 7.82
C PHE A 159 -13.80 3.91 6.70
N VAL A 160 -12.58 3.81 6.16
CA VAL A 160 -12.16 2.80 5.17
C VAL A 160 -10.82 2.11 5.53
N PRO A 161 -10.69 1.54 6.76
CA PRO A 161 -9.47 0.88 7.22
C PRO A 161 -8.98 -0.23 6.27
N GLU A 162 -9.84 -0.83 5.46
CA GLU A 162 -9.48 -1.85 4.47
C GLU A 162 -8.38 -1.34 3.52
N LEU A 163 -8.43 -0.06 3.13
CA LEU A 163 -7.45 0.56 2.24
C LEU A 163 -6.04 0.63 2.86
N PHE A 164 -5.95 0.55 4.19
CA PHE A 164 -4.71 0.66 4.95
C PHE A 164 -4.14 -0.70 5.37
N VAL A 165 -4.83 -1.81 5.10
CA VAL A 165 -4.33 -3.14 5.45
C VAL A 165 -2.99 -3.44 4.77
N CYS A 166 -2.79 -2.99 3.53
CA CYS A 166 -1.50 -3.13 2.82
C CYS A 166 -0.58 -1.91 2.98
N ASN A 167 -1.03 -0.84 3.64
CA ASN A 167 -0.29 0.41 3.67
C ASN A 167 0.98 0.26 4.51
N VAL A 168 2.09 0.82 4.01
CA VAL A 168 3.37 0.89 4.73
C VAL A 168 3.50 2.27 5.38
N PHE A 169 3.19 3.32 4.62
CA PHE A 169 3.11 4.68 5.12
C PHE A 169 2.22 5.53 4.21
N SER A 170 1.79 6.68 4.71
CA SER A 170 1.05 7.68 3.95
C SER A 170 1.86 8.98 3.85
N VAL A 171 1.60 9.74 2.80
CA VAL A 171 2.25 11.04 2.53
C VAL A 171 1.17 12.10 2.43
N ALA A 172 1.43 13.28 2.99
CA ALA A 172 0.63 14.47 2.77
C ALA A 172 1.53 15.62 2.29
N THR A 173 1.02 16.40 1.35
CA THR A 173 1.76 17.53 0.78
C THR A 173 0.86 18.69 0.38
N GLU A 174 1.39 19.90 0.42
CA GLU A 174 0.81 21.11 -0.18
C GLU A 174 1.61 21.60 -1.40
N GLY A 175 2.42 20.71 -2.01
CA GLY A 175 3.26 20.99 -3.16
C GLY A 175 4.64 21.61 -2.83
N LYS A 176 4.82 22.15 -1.63
CA LYS A 176 6.11 22.70 -1.14
C LYS A 176 6.77 21.83 -0.07
N VAL A 177 5.96 21.31 0.85
CA VAL A 177 6.41 20.47 1.96
C VAL A 177 5.82 19.08 1.75
N TYR A 178 6.62 18.06 2.02
CA TYR A 178 6.22 16.66 1.98
C TYR A 178 6.43 16.06 3.36
N ARG A 179 5.40 15.43 3.90
CA ARG A 179 5.41 14.82 5.23
C ARG A 179 4.84 13.42 5.14
N PHE A 180 5.35 12.50 5.94
CA PHE A 180 4.91 11.11 5.93
C PHE A 180 4.69 10.57 7.36
N GLY A 181 3.81 9.59 7.47
CA GLY A 181 3.53 8.89 8.71
C GLY A 181 3.09 7.45 8.45
N SER A 182 3.39 6.55 9.39
CA SER A 182 2.84 5.20 9.38
C SER A 182 1.38 5.20 9.85
N ILE A 183 0.70 4.08 9.65
CA ILE A 183 -0.66 3.86 10.13
C ILE A 183 -0.77 4.17 11.63
N GLY A 184 -1.80 4.92 12.03
CA GLY A 184 -2.07 5.27 13.42
C GLY A 184 -1.06 6.23 14.07
N LEU A 185 -0.06 6.72 13.34
CA LEU A 185 0.89 7.71 13.86
C LEU A 185 0.17 9.06 14.01
N PRO A 186 0.18 9.69 15.21
CA PRO A 186 -0.43 11.00 15.38
C PRO A 186 0.13 12.01 14.39
N VAL A 187 -0.73 12.84 13.79
CA VAL A 187 -0.34 13.80 12.73
C VAL A 187 0.82 14.73 13.13
N LYS A 188 0.88 15.12 14.40
CA LYS A 188 1.97 15.96 14.95
C LYS A 188 3.36 15.30 14.85
N ASP A 189 3.40 13.97 14.78
CA ASP A 189 4.62 13.16 14.78
C ASP A 189 5.01 12.75 13.33
N TRP A 190 4.29 13.22 12.31
CA TRP A 190 4.63 12.96 10.91
C TRP A 190 5.95 13.65 10.52
N GLY A 191 6.88 12.86 10.01
CA GLY A 191 8.24 13.26 9.68
C GLY A 191 8.33 13.99 8.33
N PRO A 192 9.28 14.92 8.16
CA PRO A 192 9.53 15.54 6.86
C PRO A 192 10.13 14.51 5.90
N TRP A 193 9.69 14.56 4.64
CA TRP A 193 10.41 13.90 3.56
C TRP A 193 11.45 14.87 3.02
N ASN A 194 12.71 14.65 3.38
CA ASN A 194 13.83 15.48 2.90
C ASN A 194 14.13 15.09 1.44
N LEU A 195 14.20 16.09 0.56
CA LEU A 195 14.48 15.88 -0.87
C LEU A 195 15.98 15.96 -1.19
N ASP A 196 16.84 16.01 -0.17
CA ASP A 196 18.24 16.38 -0.34
C ASP A 196 19.13 15.15 -0.63
N ASP A 197 19.32 14.92 -1.92
CA ASP A 197 20.63 14.64 -2.54
C ASP A 197 21.05 15.87 -3.39
N ALA A 198 20.83 17.07 -2.86
CA ALA A 198 21.41 18.29 -3.38
C ALA A 198 22.14 18.98 -2.23
N ASP A 199 23.39 18.57 -2.03
CA ASP A 199 24.44 19.21 -1.22
C ASP A 199 23.96 20.28 -0.22
N ASP A 200 23.77 19.88 1.04
CA ASP A 200 24.07 20.78 2.16
C ASP A 200 24.63 19.99 3.35
N ASP A 201 25.96 19.88 3.36
CA ASP A 201 26.75 19.68 4.58
C ASP A 201 26.44 20.85 5.53
N GLY A 202 25.56 20.64 6.53
CA GLY A 202 25.07 21.78 7.30
C GLY A 202 24.42 21.48 8.64
N GLN A 203 25.13 20.78 9.53
CA GLN A 203 25.16 21.00 10.99
C GLN A 203 23.86 21.27 11.79
N HIS A 204 23.68 20.40 12.80
CA HIS A 204 23.18 20.68 14.16
C HIS A 204 21.66 20.95 14.35
N HIS A 205 20.99 20.50 15.40
CA HIS A 205 21.37 20.04 16.75
C HIS A 205 20.23 19.05 17.26
N PRO A 206 20.20 18.58 18.52
CA PRO A 206 19.92 17.23 18.97
C PRO A 206 18.62 17.24 19.83
N LEU A 207 18.25 16.06 20.34
CA LEU A 207 17.25 15.81 21.41
C LEU A 207 15.84 16.39 21.20
#